data_AF-A0A1M6DJW5-F1
#
_entry.id   AF-A0A1M6DJW5-F1
#
_cell.length_a   1.000
_cell.length_b   1.000
_cell.length_c   1.000
_cell.angle_alpha   90.00
_cell.angle_beta   90.00
_cell.angle_gamma   90.00
#
_symmetry.space_group_name_H-M   'P 1'
#
loop_
_entity.id
_entity.type
_entity.pdbx_description
1 polymer ?
#
loop_
_entity_poly.entity_id
_entity_poly.type
_entity_poly.pdbx_seq_one_letter_code
_entity_poly.pdbx_strand_id
1 'polypeptide(L)'
;MKKIIVLLSITAILLSCKEEAKASIADIKEQSEGEIKDIVSTEEVAPEIIEEVPEKTIKQIKEELKTKGFKTFDYVDEKTKDTFLMQQYFLVFLKKGPIRGQNEEEAAELQKLHMEHLAKMYELGYADISGPCGDDGDLRGITIYNVPNLKMADSLANADPMVIAGRLQTEVHPWWAAKGFMLR
;
A
#
# COMPACT_ATOMS: atom_id res chain seq x y z
N MET A 1 58.40 48.80 12.88
CA MET A 1 57.42 49.26 13.88
C MET A 1 56.03 48.80 13.41
N LYS A 2 55.43 47.79 14.08
CA LYS A 2 54.15 47.90 14.84
C LYS A 2 52.95 48.31 13.93
N LYS A 3 51.88 47.54 13.69
CA LYS A 3 51.21 46.43 14.39
C LYS A 3 50.36 45.58 13.43
N ILE A 4 50.20 44.31 13.83
CA ILE A 4 49.19 43.32 13.42
C ILE A 4 47.78 43.78 13.84
N ILE A 5 46.76 43.56 13.00
CA ILE A 5 45.41 43.10 13.42
C ILE A 5 44.89 42.11 12.37
N VAL A 6 44.80 40.85 12.79
CA VAL A 6 44.00 39.78 12.18
C VAL A 6 42.55 39.99 12.62
N LEU A 7 41.59 39.92 11.70
CA LEU A 7 40.20 39.66 12.06
C LEU A 7 39.64 38.57 11.14
N LEU A 8 39.55 37.36 11.70
CA LEU A 8 38.72 36.27 11.22
C LEU A 8 37.27 36.78 11.05
N SER A 9 36.68 36.62 9.87
CA SER A 9 35.22 36.58 9.73
C SER A 9 34.82 35.18 9.28
N ILE A 10 34.25 34.49 10.24
CA ILE A 10 33.73 33.13 10.22
C ILE A 10 32.61 33.01 9.18
N THR A 11 32.69 31.92 8.42
CA THR A 11 31.68 31.37 7.52
C THR A 11 30.30 31.34 8.20
N ALA A 12 29.35 32.11 7.66
CA ALA A 12 27.93 31.88 7.91
C ALA A 12 27.35 31.12 6.72
N ILE A 13 27.53 29.79 6.72
CA ILE A 13 26.71 28.90 5.91
C ILE A 13 25.33 28.98 6.54
N LEU A 14 24.44 29.76 5.93
CA LEU A 14 23.02 29.72 6.26
C LEU A 14 22.55 28.29 5.97
N LEU A 15 22.38 27.53 7.04
CA LEU A 15 21.61 26.31 7.08
C LEU A 15 20.23 26.63 6.49
N SER A 16 20.02 26.16 5.26
CA SER A 16 18.69 25.95 4.72
C SER A 16 18.00 24.94 5.63
N CYS A 17 17.18 25.44 6.56
CA CYS A 17 16.23 24.65 7.30
C CYS A 17 15.24 24.08 6.28
N LYS A 18 15.47 22.83 5.87
CA LYS A 18 14.48 22.02 5.17
C LYS A 18 13.41 21.65 6.20
N GLU A 19 12.44 22.54 6.37
CA GLU A 19 11.19 22.22 7.06
C GLU A 19 10.40 21.29 6.14
N GLU A 20 10.48 19.98 6.41
CA GLU A 20 9.64 19.00 5.72
C GLU A 20 8.20 19.27 6.16
N ALA A 21 7.43 19.88 5.26
CA ALA A 21 6.09 20.37 5.53
C ALA A 21 5.17 19.23 5.99
N LYS A 22 4.66 19.35 7.22
CA LYS A 22 3.61 18.48 7.76
C LYS A 22 2.28 18.91 7.12
N ALA A 23 1.74 18.10 6.22
CA ALA A 23 0.42 18.34 5.63
C ALA A 23 -0.67 18.31 6.71
N SER A 24 -1.73 19.12 6.56
CA SER A 24 -2.84 19.12 7.50
C SER A 24 -3.75 17.91 7.29
N ILE A 25 -4.47 17.48 8.33
CA ILE A 25 -5.37 16.31 8.26
C ILE A 25 -6.48 16.50 7.21
N ALA A 26 -6.94 17.75 7.00
CA ALA A 26 -7.93 18.07 5.99
C ALA A 26 -7.39 17.85 4.57
N ASP A 27 -6.17 18.31 4.30
CA ASP A 27 -5.51 18.14 3.01
C ASP A 27 -5.23 16.66 2.70
N ILE A 28 -4.84 15.88 3.73
CA ILE A 28 -4.59 14.44 3.59
C ILE A 28 -5.87 13.68 3.22
N LYS A 29 -7.01 14.03 3.84
CA LYS A 29 -8.31 13.43 3.48
C LYS A 29 -8.67 13.71 2.02
N GLU A 30 -8.53 14.97 1.59
CA GLU A 30 -8.85 15.36 0.21
C GLU A 30 -7.95 14.67 -0.82
N GLN A 31 -6.65 14.56 -0.55
CA GLN A 31 -5.70 13.84 -1.42
C GLN A 31 -6.00 12.34 -1.49
N SER A 32 -6.27 11.71 -0.34
CA SER A 32 -6.62 10.28 -0.31
C SER A 32 -7.93 9.98 -1.06
N GLU A 33 -8.87 10.92 -1.07
CA GLU A 33 -10.12 10.77 -1.82
C GLU A 33 -9.97 11.11 -3.31
N GLY A 34 -9.17 12.12 -3.65
CA GLY A 34 -8.98 12.58 -5.03
C GLY A 34 -8.30 11.54 -5.91
N GLU A 35 -7.21 10.93 -5.44
CA GLU A 35 -6.49 9.91 -6.21
C GLU A 35 -7.29 8.60 -6.38
N ILE A 36 -8.16 8.27 -5.43
CA ILE A 36 -9.02 7.07 -5.53
C ILE A 36 -10.24 7.34 -6.44
N LYS A 37 -10.77 8.56 -6.47
CA LYS A 37 -11.91 8.94 -7.33
C LYS A 37 -11.57 8.88 -8.82
N ASP A 38 -10.33 9.17 -9.21
CA ASP A 38 -9.88 9.06 -10.60
C ASP A 38 -9.75 7.59 -11.09
N ILE A 39 -9.80 6.61 -10.17
CA ILE A 39 -9.68 5.18 -10.47
C ILE A 39 -11.06 4.47 -10.44
N VAL A 40 -12.07 5.07 -9.82
CA VAL A 40 -13.36 4.43 -9.55
C VAL A 40 -14.52 5.19 -10.23
N SER A 41 -14.83 4.79 -11.46
CA SER A 41 -16.18 4.97 -12.02
C SER A 41 -17.11 3.88 -11.45
N THR A 42 -18.16 4.33 -10.78
CA THR A 42 -19.10 3.59 -9.93
C THR A 42 -20.02 2.62 -10.67
N GLU A 43 -20.38 1.51 -10.02
CA GLU A 43 -21.71 0.90 -10.15
C GLU A 43 -22.09 0.23 -8.81
N GLU A 44 -23.16 0.72 -8.19
CA GLU A 44 -23.83 0.12 -7.02
C GLU A 44 -24.65 -1.10 -7.46
N VAL A 45 -24.61 -2.19 -6.69
CA VAL A 45 -25.65 -3.23 -6.76
C VAL A 45 -26.01 -3.73 -5.36
N ALA A 46 -27.30 -3.66 -5.08
CA ALA A 46 -27.99 -4.12 -3.87
C ALA A 46 -28.00 -5.67 -3.74
N PRO A 47 -28.33 -6.23 -2.55
CA PRO A 47 -28.06 -7.63 -2.26
C PRO A 47 -29.21 -8.52 -2.73
N GLU A 48 -28.90 -9.58 -3.49
CA GLU A 48 -29.87 -10.61 -3.86
C GLU A 48 -29.25 -12.01 -3.71
N ILE A 49 -29.85 -12.77 -2.79
CA ILE A 49 -30.07 -14.24 -2.75
C ILE A 49 -28.84 -15.14 -2.99
N ILE A 50 -28.47 -15.88 -1.93
CA ILE A 50 -27.46 -16.94 -1.95
C ILE A 50 -28.04 -18.16 -2.70
N GLU A 51 -27.90 -18.16 -4.02
CA GLU A 51 -27.86 -19.39 -4.82
C GLU A 51 -26.42 -19.91 -4.86
N GLU A 52 -26.23 -21.21 -4.66
CA GLU A 52 -24.92 -21.87 -4.78
C GLU A 52 -24.39 -21.74 -6.22
N VAL A 53 -23.54 -20.74 -6.46
CA VAL A 53 -22.90 -20.50 -7.75
C VAL A 53 -21.96 -21.68 -8.06
N PRO A 54 -22.05 -22.34 -9.23
CA PRO A 54 -21.11 -23.40 -9.58
C PRO A 54 -19.69 -22.84 -9.59
N GLU A 55 -18.78 -23.48 -8.84
CA GLU A 55 -17.37 -23.10 -8.80
C GLU A 55 -16.80 -23.02 -10.22
N LYS A 56 -16.34 -21.83 -10.62
CA LYS A 56 -15.76 -21.61 -11.94
C LYS A 56 -14.57 -22.56 -12.15
N THR A 57 -14.47 -23.17 -13.31
CA THR A 57 -13.31 -24.00 -13.65
C THR A 57 -12.02 -23.16 -13.69
N ILE A 58 -10.87 -23.77 -13.40
CA ILE A 58 -9.56 -23.09 -13.46
C ILE A 58 -9.31 -22.42 -14.83
N LYS A 59 -9.81 -23.04 -15.91
CA LYS A 59 -9.72 -22.47 -17.27
C LYS A 59 -10.51 -21.16 -17.39
N GLN A 60 -11.73 -21.11 -16.85
CA GLN A 60 -12.55 -19.89 -16.84
C GLN A 60 -11.91 -18.81 -15.97
N ILE A 61 -11.42 -19.16 -14.78
CA ILE A 61 -10.73 -18.23 -13.88
C ILE A 61 -9.51 -17.61 -14.59
N LYS A 62 -8.69 -18.45 -15.25
CA LYS A 62 -7.51 -17.98 -15.97
C LYS A 62 -7.86 -17.00 -17.09
N GLU A 63 -8.92 -17.27 -17.86
CA GLU A 63 -9.34 -16.36 -18.93
C GLU A 63 -9.88 -15.03 -18.35
N GLU A 64 -10.69 -15.08 -17.28
CA GLU A 64 -11.18 -13.87 -16.61
C GLU A 64 -10.04 -13.01 -16.05
N LEU A 65 -9.07 -13.62 -15.39
CA LEU A 65 -7.88 -12.94 -14.87
C LEU A 65 -7.11 -12.27 -16.01
N LYS A 66 -6.91 -12.99 -17.12
CA LYS A 66 -6.24 -12.46 -18.30
C LYS A 66 -7.00 -11.29 -18.91
N THR A 67 -8.33 -11.37 -19.04
CA THR A 67 -9.17 -10.27 -19.53
C THR A 67 -9.07 -9.03 -18.62
N LYS A 68 -8.99 -9.23 -17.30
CA LYS A 68 -8.78 -8.16 -16.31
C LYS A 68 -7.33 -7.65 -16.24
N GLY A 69 -6.42 -8.19 -17.06
CA GLY A 69 -5.02 -7.76 -17.14
C GLY A 69 -4.08 -8.36 -16.10
N PHE A 70 -4.53 -9.37 -15.33
CA PHE A 70 -3.67 -10.08 -14.39
C PHE A 70 -2.67 -10.98 -15.11
N LYS A 71 -1.49 -11.13 -14.50
CA LYS A 71 -0.49 -12.09 -14.96
C LYS A 71 -0.67 -13.42 -14.25
N THR A 72 -0.70 -14.49 -15.02
CA THR A 72 -0.87 -15.86 -14.53
C THR A 72 0.02 -16.84 -15.28
N PHE A 73 0.42 -17.94 -14.64
CA PHE A 73 1.04 -19.10 -15.30
C PHE A 73 0.67 -20.40 -14.58
N ASP A 74 0.91 -21.55 -15.22
CA ASP A 74 0.66 -22.85 -14.62
C ASP A 74 1.97 -23.40 -14.01
N TYR A 75 1.94 -23.80 -12.75
CA TYR A 75 3.04 -24.44 -12.04
C TYR A 75 2.69 -25.90 -11.76
N VAL A 76 3.60 -26.83 -12.07
CA VAL A 76 3.40 -28.26 -11.81
C VAL A 76 4.31 -28.67 -10.65
N ASP A 77 3.74 -29.16 -9.56
CA ASP A 77 4.53 -29.70 -8.45
C ASP A 77 5.19 -31.01 -8.86
N GLU A 78 6.50 -31.10 -8.69
CA GLU A 78 7.26 -32.24 -9.17
C GLU A 78 6.93 -33.55 -8.44
N LYS A 79 6.48 -33.48 -7.19
CA LYS A 79 6.21 -34.64 -6.34
C LYS A 79 4.78 -35.12 -6.50
N THR A 80 3.81 -34.22 -6.43
CA THR A 80 2.39 -34.59 -6.51
C THR A 80 1.87 -34.66 -7.94
N LYS A 81 2.57 -34.02 -8.89
CA LYS A 81 2.13 -33.82 -10.29
C LYS A 81 0.87 -32.97 -10.42
N ASP A 82 0.45 -32.29 -9.35
CA ASP A 82 -0.66 -31.35 -9.38
C ASP A 82 -0.26 -30.09 -10.14
N THR A 83 -1.23 -29.50 -10.84
CA THR A 83 -1.06 -28.22 -11.54
C THR A 83 -1.78 -27.11 -10.78
N PHE A 84 -1.03 -26.06 -10.44
CA PHE A 84 -1.51 -24.86 -9.77
C PHE A 84 -1.54 -23.68 -10.74
N LEU A 85 -2.64 -22.93 -10.73
CA LEU A 85 -2.68 -21.62 -11.37
C LEU A 85 -2.00 -20.59 -10.47
N MET A 86 -0.85 -20.08 -10.90
CA MET A 86 -0.13 -19.00 -10.23
C MET A 86 -0.66 -17.66 -10.72
N GLN A 87 -0.87 -16.71 -9.81
CA GLN A 87 -1.22 -15.32 -10.10
C GLN A 87 -0.15 -14.39 -9.52
N GLN A 88 0.17 -13.31 -10.22
CA GLN A 88 0.97 -12.22 -9.67
C GLN A 88 0.09 -11.32 -8.79
N TYR A 89 0.55 -11.14 -7.57
CA TYR A 89 0.07 -10.20 -6.56
C TYR A 89 1.18 -9.17 -6.29
N PHE A 90 0.90 -8.22 -5.41
CA PHE A 90 1.88 -7.23 -4.98
C PHE A 90 1.99 -7.21 -3.46
N LEU A 91 3.16 -7.63 -2.97
CA LEU A 91 3.50 -7.61 -1.55
C LEU A 91 4.00 -6.21 -1.20
N VAL A 92 3.24 -5.49 -0.39
CA VAL A 92 3.57 -4.16 0.09
C VAL A 92 4.06 -4.25 1.52
N PHE A 93 5.28 -3.78 1.73
CA PHE A 93 5.85 -3.54 3.04
C PHE A 93 5.55 -2.12 3.48
N LEU A 94 4.92 -1.98 4.64
CA LEU A 94 4.69 -0.72 5.31
C LEU A 94 5.80 -0.51 6.33
N LYS A 95 6.73 0.39 6.05
CA LYS A 95 7.88 0.70 6.90
C LYS A 95 7.64 1.95 7.73
N LYS A 96 8.45 2.15 8.78
CA LYS A 96 8.43 3.40 9.54
C LYS A 96 8.76 4.57 8.62
N GLY A 97 7.88 5.56 8.60
CA GLY A 97 8.12 6.82 7.92
C GLY A 97 8.91 7.83 8.77
N PRO A 98 9.49 8.86 8.14
CA PRO A 98 10.37 9.83 8.78
C PRO A 98 9.60 10.86 9.62
N ILE A 99 8.29 11.04 9.39
CA ILE A 99 7.48 12.07 10.05
C ILE A 99 6.69 11.45 11.21
N ARG A 100 7.18 11.66 12.45
CA ARG A 100 6.60 11.06 13.66
C ARG A 100 6.28 12.03 14.80
N GLY A 101 6.36 13.34 14.54
CA GLY A 101 6.13 14.40 15.54
C GLY A 101 4.66 14.76 15.78
N GLN A 102 3.71 13.89 15.41
CA GLN A 102 2.29 14.15 15.64
C GLN A 102 1.96 14.04 17.13
N ASN A 103 1.00 14.84 17.60
CA ASN A 103 0.46 14.68 18.96
C ASN A 103 -0.41 13.40 19.05
N GLU A 104 -0.85 13.04 20.25
CA GLU A 104 -1.62 11.81 20.49
C GLU A 104 -2.95 11.78 19.70
N GLU A 105 -3.66 12.91 19.64
CA GLU A 105 -4.93 13.04 18.93
C GLU A 105 -4.76 12.87 17.41
N GLU A 106 -3.77 13.56 16.84
CA GLU A 106 -3.42 13.45 15.42
C GLU A 106 -2.96 12.03 15.07
N ALA A 107 -2.16 11.39 15.94
CA ALA A 107 -1.70 10.02 15.73
C ALA A 107 -2.85 9.01 15.78
N ALA A 108 -3.82 9.21 16.68
CA ALA A 108 -5.00 8.38 16.78
C ALA A 108 -5.93 8.53 15.57
N GLU A 109 -6.17 9.76 15.09
CA GLU A 109 -6.95 9.99 13.87
C GLU A 109 -6.27 9.40 12.63
N LEU A 110 -4.95 9.56 12.48
CA LEU A 110 -4.21 8.91 11.37
C LEU A 110 -4.29 7.38 11.44
N GLN A 111 -4.28 6.80 12.65
CA GLN A 111 -4.48 5.36 12.81
C GLN A 111 -5.88 4.92 12.39
N LYS A 112 -6.91 5.67 12.75
CA LYS A 112 -8.28 5.40 12.32
C LYS A 112 -8.40 5.44 10.79
N LEU A 113 -7.88 6.49 10.15
CA LEU A 113 -7.94 6.66 8.70
C LEU A 113 -7.17 5.56 7.94
N HIS A 114 -6.04 5.12 8.48
CA HIS A 114 -5.31 3.97 7.96
C HIS A 114 -6.15 2.69 7.98
N MET A 115 -6.84 2.42 9.09
CA MET A 115 -7.74 1.26 9.19
C MET A 115 -8.91 1.35 8.21
N GLU A 116 -9.50 2.53 8.03
CA GLU A 116 -10.57 2.77 7.05
C GLU A 116 -10.08 2.55 5.61
N HIS A 117 -8.87 3.01 5.28
CA HIS A 117 -8.25 2.77 3.98
C HIS A 117 -8.06 1.26 3.72
N LEU A 118 -7.45 0.53 4.66
CA LEU A 118 -7.22 -0.91 4.52
C LEU A 118 -8.54 -1.70 4.40
N ALA A 119 -9.55 -1.35 5.18
CA ALA A 119 -10.88 -1.95 5.09
C ALA A 119 -11.50 -1.72 3.71
N LYS A 120 -11.44 -0.49 3.20
CA LYS A 120 -11.92 -0.16 1.85
C LYS A 120 -11.18 -0.95 0.76
N MET A 121 -9.86 -1.10 0.87
CA MET A 121 -9.09 -1.88 -0.11
C MET A 121 -9.51 -3.35 -0.13
N TYR A 122 -9.84 -3.90 1.04
CA TYR A 122 -10.38 -5.25 1.16
C TYR A 122 -11.79 -5.38 0.56
N GLU A 123 -12.70 -4.47 0.93
CA GLU A 123 -14.09 -4.45 0.45
C GLU A 123 -14.18 -4.31 -1.08
N LEU A 124 -13.31 -3.50 -1.68
CA LEU A 124 -13.22 -3.32 -3.13
C LEU A 124 -12.51 -4.47 -3.85
N GLY A 125 -11.93 -5.43 -3.11
CA GLY A 125 -11.19 -6.56 -3.66
C GLY A 125 -9.81 -6.19 -4.21
N TYR A 126 -9.27 -5.02 -3.85
CA TYR A 126 -7.92 -4.60 -4.23
C TYR A 126 -6.84 -5.19 -3.34
N ALA A 127 -7.15 -5.54 -2.09
CA ALA A 127 -6.23 -6.21 -1.17
C ALA A 127 -6.87 -7.45 -0.57
N ASP A 128 -6.11 -8.55 -0.49
CA ASP A 128 -6.62 -9.82 0.03
C ASP A 128 -6.25 -10.00 1.52
N ILE A 129 -5.08 -9.52 1.96
CA ILE A 129 -4.56 -9.71 3.32
C ILE A 129 -3.79 -8.48 3.76
N SER A 130 -4.11 -7.94 4.93
CA SER A 130 -3.40 -6.83 5.58
C SER A 130 -3.20 -7.13 7.06
N GLY A 131 -2.02 -6.82 7.61
CA GLY A 131 -1.78 -7.01 9.03
C GLY A 131 -0.50 -6.35 9.56
N PRO A 132 -0.45 -6.00 10.85
CA PRO A 132 0.74 -5.44 11.47
C PRO A 132 1.82 -6.49 11.69
N CYS A 133 3.09 -6.06 11.68
CA CYS A 133 4.18 -6.88 12.19
C CYS A 133 4.20 -6.81 13.72
N GLY A 134 4.45 -7.96 14.37
CA GLY A 134 4.36 -8.09 15.82
C GLY A 134 5.62 -7.66 16.59
N ASP A 135 6.64 -7.17 15.89
CA ASP A 135 7.89 -6.71 16.48
C ASP A 135 8.03 -5.18 16.41
N ASP A 136 9.04 -4.64 17.09
CA ASP A 136 9.36 -3.21 17.10
C ASP A 136 10.32 -2.81 15.97
N GLY A 137 10.41 -3.64 14.94
CA GLY A 137 11.26 -3.45 13.77
C GLY A 137 10.90 -2.24 12.92
N ASP A 138 11.65 -2.05 11.85
CA ASP A 138 11.36 -1.02 10.84
C ASP A 138 10.06 -1.33 10.07
N LEU A 139 9.78 -2.61 9.85
CA LEU A 139 8.55 -3.07 9.24
C LEU A 139 7.40 -2.92 10.24
N ARG A 140 6.35 -2.21 9.83
CA ARG A 140 5.15 -1.95 10.64
C ARG A 140 3.98 -2.83 10.24
N GLY A 141 3.92 -3.24 8.98
CA GLY A 141 2.88 -4.12 8.48
C GLY A 141 3.14 -4.57 7.06
N ILE A 142 2.26 -5.47 6.61
CA ILE A 142 2.28 -6.05 5.28
C ILE A 142 0.86 -5.95 4.71
N THR A 143 0.76 -5.64 3.42
CA THR A 143 -0.49 -5.73 2.66
C THR A 143 -0.23 -6.49 1.35
N ILE A 144 -1.10 -7.42 1.00
CA ILE A 144 -1.06 -8.16 -0.27
C ILE A 144 -2.15 -7.60 -1.17
N TYR A 145 -1.74 -6.83 -2.18
CA TYR A 145 -2.63 -6.29 -3.19
C TYR A 145 -2.87 -7.29 -4.33
N ASN A 146 -4.15 -7.41 -4.72
CA ASN A 146 -4.68 -8.24 -5.78
C ASN A 146 -5.17 -7.36 -6.93
N VAL A 147 -4.21 -6.76 -7.63
CA VAL A 147 -4.42 -5.81 -8.73
C VAL A 147 -3.60 -6.24 -9.95
N PRO A 148 -3.95 -5.82 -11.18
CA PRO A 148 -3.33 -6.34 -12.39
C PRO A 148 -1.87 -5.91 -12.61
N ASN A 149 -1.41 -4.81 -12.00
CA ASN A 149 -0.08 -4.29 -12.24
C ASN A 149 0.51 -3.48 -11.07
N LEU A 150 1.83 -3.31 -11.11
CA LEU A 150 2.63 -2.64 -10.07
C LEU A 150 2.19 -1.19 -9.86
N LYS A 151 1.90 -0.46 -10.93
CA LYS A 151 1.50 0.95 -10.85
C LYS A 151 0.24 1.10 -10.00
N MET A 152 -0.75 0.24 -10.21
CA MET A 152 -1.99 0.28 -9.42
C MET A 152 -1.73 -0.06 -7.94
N ALA A 153 -0.92 -1.08 -7.66
CA ALA A 153 -0.57 -1.42 -6.27
C ALA A 153 0.17 -0.27 -5.56
N ASP A 154 1.13 0.35 -6.26
CA ASP A 154 1.88 1.49 -5.77
C ASP A 154 0.97 2.69 -5.51
N SER A 155 0.11 3.06 -6.46
CA SER A 155 -0.84 4.17 -6.27
C SER A 155 -1.79 3.94 -5.10
N LEU A 156 -2.38 2.75 -4.98
CA LEU A 156 -3.30 2.45 -3.87
C LEU A 156 -2.59 2.48 -2.52
N ALA A 157 -1.38 1.91 -2.43
CA ALA A 157 -0.60 1.92 -1.20
C ALA A 157 -0.17 3.33 -0.78
N ASN A 158 0.18 4.20 -1.74
CA ASN A 158 0.55 5.59 -1.46
C ASN A 158 -0.65 6.49 -1.15
N ALA A 159 -1.88 6.09 -1.52
CA ALA A 159 -3.11 6.81 -1.17
C ALA A 159 -3.54 6.62 0.30
N ASP A 160 -2.84 5.78 1.06
CA ASP A 160 -3.06 5.60 2.49
C ASP A 160 -2.76 6.89 3.27
N PRO A 161 -3.70 7.43 4.08
CA PRO A 161 -3.48 8.63 4.88
C PRO A 161 -2.25 8.59 5.78
N MET A 162 -1.83 7.42 6.26
CA MET A 162 -0.58 7.29 7.04
C MET A 162 0.68 7.43 6.18
N VAL A 163 0.62 7.04 4.92
CA VAL A 163 1.73 7.17 3.96
C VAL A 163 1.83 8.61 3.49
N ILE A 164 0.69 9.23 3.13
CA ILE A 164 0.62 10.66 2.78
C ILE A 164 1.14 11.53 3.93
N ALA A 165 0.77 11.22 5.18
CA ALA A 165 1.26 11.91 6.37
C ALA A 165 2.76 11.67 6.67
N GLY A 166 3.44 10.80 5.92
CA GLY A 166 4.83 10.42 6.10
C GLY A 166 5.11 9.61 7.38
N ARG A 167 4.07 9.08 8.04
CA ARG A 167 4.22 8.15 9.20
C ARG A 167 4.61 6.75 8.76
N LEU A 168 4.20 6.36 7.55
CA LEU A 168 4.59 5.12 6.89
C LEU A 168 5.30 5.42 5.57
N GLN A 169 6.09 4.46 5.11
CA GLN A 169 6.64 4.40 3.75
C GLN A 169 6.32 3.04 3.15
N THR A 170 6.05 3.01 1.85
CA THR A 170 5.70 1.78 1.12
C THR A 170 6.90 1.26 0.35
N GLU A 171 7.07 -0.07 0.34
CA GLU A 171 7.95 -0.77 -0.58
C GLU A 171 7.18 -1.91 -1.24
N VAL A 172 7.06 -1.88 -2.56
CA VAL A 172 6.15 -2.76 -3.32
C VAL A 172 6.94 -3.78 -4.14
N HIS A 173 6.63 -5.06 -3.96
CA HIS A 173 7.26 -6.17 -4.69
C HIS A 173 6.23 -6.99 -5.47
N PRO A 174 6.47 -7.30 -6.76
CA PRO A 174 5.70 -8.32 -7.45
C PRO A 174 5.94 -9.68 -6.79
N TRP A 175 4.86 -10.36 -6.37
CA TRP A 175 4.91 -11.61 -5.65
C TRP A 175 4.00 -12.64 -6.30
N TRP A 176 4.44 -13.90 -6.40
CA TRP A 176 3.67 -14.97 -7.04
C TRP A 176 3.15 -15.94 -5.99
N ALA A 177 1.85 -16.22 -6.04
CA ALA A 177 1.20 -17.21 -5.19
C ALA A 177 0.18 -18.01 -6.01
N ALA A 178 -0.10 -19.23 -5.55
CA ALA A 178 -1.15 -20.04 -6.13
C ALA A 178 -2.52 -19.41 -5.85
N LYS A 179 -3.35 -19.30 -6.88
CA LYS A 179 -4.68 -18.69 -6.77
C LYS A 179 -5.54 -19.49 -5.80
N GLY A 180 -6.14 -18.80 -4.82
CA GLY A 180 -7.04 -19.39 -3.83
C GLY A 180 -6.34 -20.01 -2.61
N PHE A 181 -5.01 -19.90 -2.49
CA PHE A 181 -4.32 -20.35 -1.29
C PHE A 181 -4.61 -19.43 -0.10
N MET A 182 -4.79 -20.04 1.06
CA MET A 182 -5.08 -19.37 2.33
C MET A 182 -4.03 -19.72 3.39
N LEU A 183 -3.88 -18.86 4.40
CA LEU A 183 -3.16 -19.21 5.62
C LEU A 183 -3.89 -20.38 6.32
N ARG A 184 -3.12 -21.29 6.92
CA ARG A 184 -3.63 -22.52 7.55
C ARG A 184 -3.81 -22.34 9.05
#